data_AF-A0A7J4EFA0-F1
#
_entry.id   AF-A0A7J4EFA0-F1
#
_cell.length_a   1.000
_cell.length_b   1.000
_cell.length_c   1.000
_cell.angle_alpha   90.00
_cell.angle_beta   90.00
_cell.angle_gamma   90.00
#
_symmetry.space_group_name_H-M   'P 1'
#
loop_
_entity.id
_entity.type
_entity.pdbx_description
1 polymer ?
#
loop_
_entity_poly.entity_id
_entity_poly.type
_entity_poly.pdbx_seq_one_letter_code
_entity_poly.pdbx_strand_id
1 'polypeptide(L)'
;AIEEAIADEEIDIIIIDEIGKMEMLSEKFCKKVVDALDSDKPILVTLHKKSRSPLLQDIRRRDDIRILEVTPVNRNLLPYKIEKIMKDQLPNLF
;
A
#
# COMPACT_ATOMS: atom_id res chain seq x y z
N ALA A 1 -14.01 -1.22 7.01
CA ALA A 1 -12.84 -1.81 6.34
C ALA A 1 -11.55 -1.04 6.67
N ILE A 2 -11.10 -0.05 5.87
CA ILE A 2 -9.79 0.61 6.13
C ILE A 2 -9.74 1.25 7.53
N GLU A 3 -10.79 1.98 7.91
CA GLU A 3 -10.88 2.61 9.24
C GLU A 3 -10.83 1.60 10.40
N GLU A 4 -11.50 0.46 10.26
CA GLU A 4 -11.46 -0.62 11.26
C GLU A 4 -10.08 -1.27 11.28
N ALA A 5 -9.46 -1.48 10.11
CA ALA A 5 -8.12 -2.05 9.99
C ALA A 5 -7.05 -1.18 10.65
N ILE A 6 -7.21 0.14 10.64
CA ILE A 6 -6.33 1.07 11.37
C ILE A 6 -6.55 0.94 12.88
N ALA A 7 -7.80 0.86 13.34
CA ALA A 7 -8.15 0.93 14.76
C ALA A 7 -8.00 -0.39 15.54
N ASP A 8 -8.11 -1.53 14.88
CA ASP A 8 -8.10 -2.85 15.52
C ASP A 8 -6.67 -3.35 15.77
N GLU A 9 -6.21 -3.38 17.01
CA GLU A 9 -4.84 -3.80 17.37
C GLU A 9 -4.50 -5.24 16.95
N GLU A 10 -5.49 -6.10 16.72
CA GLU A 10 -5.29 -7.48 16.26
C GLU A 10 -4.96 -7.57 14.75
N ILE A 11 -5.03 -6.46 14.02
CA ILE A 11 -4.68 -6.39 12.59
C ILE A 11 -3.23 -5.93 12.43
N ASP A 12 -2.38 -6.87 12.04
CA ASP A 12 -0.94 -6.66 11.86
C ASP A 12 -0.54 -5.96 10.55
N ILE A 13 -1.38 -6.04 9.51
CA ILE A 13 -1.08 -5.50 8.18
C ILE A 13 -2.33 -5.03 7.45
N ILE A 14 -2.21 -3.89 6.77
CA ILE A 14 -3.25 -3.35 5.91
C ILE A 14 -2.91 -3.66 4.45
N ILE A 15 -3.84 -4.31 3.74
CA ILE A 15 -3.70 -4.59 2.30
C ILE A 15 -4.76 -3.81 1.53
N ILE A 16 -4.33 -2.98 0.58
CA ILE A 16 -5.22 -2.24 -0.32
C ILE A 16 -4.95 -2.71 -1.75
N ASP A 17 -5.87 -3.50 -2.28
CA ASP A 17 -5.83 -3.85 -3.70
C ASP A 17 -6.45 -2.72 -4.53
N GLU A 18 -5.54 -2.02 -5.18
CA GLU A 18 -5.68 -0.91 -6.11
C GLU A 18 -6.11 0.43 -5.50
N ILE A 19 -5.20 1.40 -5.60
CA ILE A 19 -5.50 2.82 -5.54
C ILE A 19 -5.44 3.35 -6.98
N GLY A 20 -6.61 3.42 -7.60
CA GLY A 20 -6.80 3.76 -9.00
C GLY A 20 -7.59 5.05 -9.21
N LYS A 21 -7.94 5.32 -10.47
CA LYS A 21 -8.68 6.54 -10.83
C LYS A 21 -10.12 6.50 -10.30
N MET A 22 -10.72 5.31 -10.23
CA MET A 22 -12.14 5.13 -9.93
C MET A 22 -12.40 5.27 -8.42
N GLU A 23 -11.56 4.63 -7.61
CA GLU A 23 -11.63 4.66 -6.16
C GLU A 23 -11.41 6.09 -5.63
N MET A 24 -10.59 6.86 -6.32
CA MET A 24 -10.29 8.25 -5.99
C MET A 24 -11.42 9.25 -6.22
N LEU A 25 -12.53 8.84 -6.85
CA LEU A 25 -13.74 9.68 -6.91
C LEU A 25 -14.43 9.79 -5.54
N SER A 26 -14.10 8.91 -4.60
CA SER A 26 -14.58 8.96 -3.23
C SER A 26 -13.60 9.72 -2.34
N GLU A 27 -13.96 10.93 -1.91
CA GLU A 27 -13.18 11.70 -0.95
C GLU A 27 -12.97 10.94 0.36
N LYS A 28 -14.00 10.19 0.81
CA LYS A 28 -13.92 9.35 1.99
C LYS A 28 -12.87 8.26 1.82
N PHE A 29 -12.80 7.62 0.65
CA PHE A 29 -11.77 6.62 0.37
C PHE A 29 -10.37 7.25 0.38
N CYS A 30 -10.17 8.35 -0.35
CA CYS A 30 -8.90 9.08 -0.38
C CYS A 30 -8.42 9.44 1.02
N LYS A 31 -9.32 9.97 1.87
CA LYS A 31 -8.98 10.30 3.26
C LYS A 31 -8.55 9.05 4.04
N LYS A 32 -9.30 7.94 3.95
CA LYS A 32 -8.95 6.71 4.67
C LYS A 32 -7.67 6.06 4.18
N VAL A 33 -7.32 6.20 2.89
CA VAL A 33 -6.02 5.77 2.37
C VAL A 33 -4.88 6.60 2.97
N VAL A 34 -5.04 7.92 3.07
CA VAL A 34 -4.05 8.78 3.74
C VAL A 34 -3.93 8.41 5.22
N ASP A 35 -5.05 8.28 5.93
CA ASP A 35 -5.08 7.85 7.33
C ASP A 35 -4.34 6.50 7.54
N ALA A 36 -4.49 5.56 6.59
CA ALA A 36 -3.79 4.27 6.65
C ALA A 36 -2.28 4.38 6.40
N LEU A 37 -1.87 5.22 5.44
CA LEU A 37 -0.46 5.48 5.14
C LEU A 37 0.26 6.23 6.27
N ASP A 38 -0.48 7.01 7.06
CA ASP A 38 0.04 7.75 8.21
C ASP A 38 -0.06 6.97 9.52
N SER A 39 -0.60 5.74 9.49
CA SER A 39 -0.65 4.87 10.66
C SER A 39 0.69 4.15 10.89
N ASP A 40 0.93 3.70 12.12
CA ASP A 40 2.11 2.90 12.47
C ASP A 40 2.04 1.45 11.93
N LYS A 41 0.96 1.10 11.23
CA LYS A 41 0.76 -0.25 10.71
C LYS A 41 1.44 -0.45 9.37
N PRO A 42 2.11 -1.60 9.17
CA PRO A 42 2.61 -1.99 7.86
C PRO A 42 1.50 -2.01 6.82
N ILE A 43 1.81 -1.50 5.62
CA ILE A 43 0.85 -1.41 4.52
C ILE A 43 1.42 -1.97 3.22
N LEU A 44 0.60 -2.74 2.50
CA LEU A 44 0.88 -3.21 1.16
C LEU A 44 -0.22 -2.72 0.21
N VAL A 45 0.16 -1.94 -0.79
CA VAL A 45 -0.78 -1.33 -1.74
C VAL A 45 -0.38 -1.60 -3.18
N THR A 46 -1.36 -1.80 -4.06
CA THR A 46 -1.15 -1.75 -5.52
C THR A 46 -1.57 -0.38 -6.04
N LEU A 47 -0.73 0.24 -6.88
CA LEU A 47 -0.97 1.59 -7.41
C LEU A 47 -1.17 1.54 -8.92
N HIS A 48 -2.18 2.24 -9.43
CA HIS A 48 -2.38 2.32 -10.87
C HIS A 48 -1.24 3.10 -11.56
N LYS A 49 -0.39 2.38 -12.31
CA LYS A 49 0.87 2.89 -12.90
C LYS A 49 0.74 4.22 -13.65
N LYS A 50 -0.29 4.37 -14.47
CA LYS A 50 -0.47 5.54 -15.35
C LYS A 50 -1.29 6.67 -14.72
N SER A 51 -1.85 6.45 -13.53
CA SER A 51 -2.68 7.49 -12.91
C SER A 51 -1.78 8.61 -12.38
N ARG A 52 -2.20 9.84 -12.66
CA ARG A 52 -1.49 11.10 -12.34
C ARG A 52 -2.25 11.93 -11.31
N SER A 53 -3.20 11.33 -10.62
CA SER A 53 -3.94 12.03 -9.57
C SER A 53 -3.00 12.54 -8.47
N PRO A 54 -3.32 13.66 -7.80
CA PRO A 54 -2.48 14.25 -6.75
C PRO A 54 -2.06 13.24 -5.68
N LEU A 55 -3.02 12.51 -5.09
CA LEU A 55 -2.76 11.50 -4.06
C LEU A 55 -1.72 10.46 -4.49
N LEU A 56 -1.80 9.94 -5.73
CA LEU A 56 -0.84 8.94 -6.20
C LEU A 56 0.55 9.54 -6.47
N GLN A 57 0.64 10.83 -6.77
CA GLN A 57 1.92 11.51 -6.85
C GLN A 57 2.52 11.72 -5.46
N ASP A 58 1.69 12.07 -4.49
CA ASP A 58 2.11 12.27 -3.10
C ASP A 58 2.59 10.95 -2.49
N ILE A 59 1.82 9.87 -2.65
CA ILE A 59 2.24 8.51 -2.25
C ILE A 59 3.60 8.18 -2.85
N ARG A 60 3.78 8.35 -4.17
CA ARG A 60 5.05 8.01 -4.85
C ARG A 60 6.27 8.82 -4.38
N ARG A 61 6.06 9.94 -3.70
CA ARG A 61 7.11 10.84 -3.20
C ARG A 61 7.44 10.61 -1.73
N ARG A 62 6.70 9.75 -1.03
CA ARG A 62 7.02 9.47 0.37
C ARG A 62 8.32 8.69 0.46
N ASP A 63 9.17 9.08 1.41
CA ASP A 63 10.47 8.45 1.66
C ASP A 63 10.34 7.17 2.51
N ASP A 64 9.19 6.98 3.17
CA ASP A 64 8.87 5.84 4.03
C ASP A 64 8.26 4.65 3.26
N ILE A 65 8.05 4.77 1.94
CA ILE A 65 7.51 3.69 1.12
C ILE A 65 8.54 3.08 0.18
N ARG A 66 8.40 1.77 -0.08
CA ARG A 66 9.16 1.06 -1.11
C ARG A 66 8.28 0.78 -2.32
N ILE A 67 8.61 1.40 -3.46
CA ILE A 67 7.89 1.19 -4.72
C ILE A 67 8.56 0.09 -5.52
N LEU A 68 7.78 -0.94 -5.89
CA LEU A 68 8.21 -2.02 -6.78
C LEU A 68 7.41 -1.93 -8.08
N GLU A 69 8.06 -1.53 -9.18
CA GLU A 69 7.40 -1.51 -10.48
C GLU A 69 7.23 -2.94 -11.03
N VAL A 70 5.98 -3.32 -11.28
CA VAL A 70 5.64 -4.58 -11.96
C VAL A 70 5.87 -4.45 -13.45
N THR A 71 6.65 -5.37 -14.01
CA THR A 71 6.95 -5.50 -15.43
C THR A 71 6.71 -6.95 -15.88
N PRO A 72 6.54 -7.22 -17.19
CA PRO A 72 6.40 -8.59 -17.69
C PRO A 72 7.56 -9.52 -17.29
N VAL A 73 8.77 -8.96 -17.12
CA VAL A 73 9.99 -9.70 -16.80
C VAL A 73 10.07 -10.08 -15.31
N ASN A 74 9.63 -9.19 -14.42
CA ASN A 74 9.79 -9.39 -12.97
C ASN A 74 8.52 -9.90 -12.26
N ARG A 75 7.34 -9.91 -12.91
CA ARG A 75 6.05 -10.22 -12.27
C ARG A 75 6.04 -11.54 -11.48
N ASN A 76 6.73 -12.57 -11.97
CA ASN A 76 6.78 -13.88 -11.33
C ASN A 76 7.79 -13.92 -10.16
N LEU A 77 8.74 -12.99 -10.13
CA LEU A 77 9.78 -12.90 -9.10
C LEU A 77 9.39 -11.96 -7.96
N LEU A 78 8.51 -10.99 -8.22
CA LEU A 78 8.09 -10.01 -7.23
C LEU A 78 7.44 -10.61 -5.98
N PRO A 79 6.59 -11.66 -6.05
CA PRO A 79 6.04 -12.28 -4.85
C PRO A 79 7.12 -12.74 -3.86
N TYR A 80 8.14 -13.46 -4.33
CA TYR A 80 9.27 -13.91 -3.51
C TYR A 80 10.09 -12.74 -2.96
N LYS A 81 10.28 -11.68 -3.76
CA LYS A 81 10.99 -10.48 -3.31
C LYS A 81 10.21 -9.75 -2.21
N ILE A 82 8.89 -9.63 -2.37
CA ILE A 82 8.00 -8.99 -1.39
C ILE A 82 7.99 -9.80 -0.10
N GLU A 83 7.79 -11.12 -0.19
CA GLU A 83 7.84 -12.03 0.96
C GLU A 83 9.14 -11.88 1.75
N LYS A 84 10.29 -11.87 1.06
CA LYS A 84 11.59 -11.65 1.70
C LYS A 84 11.67 -10.30 2.41
N ILE A 85 11.24 -9.22 1.75
CA ILE A 85 11.22 -7.88 2.35
C ILE A 85 10.33 -7.86 3.59
N MET A 86 9.16 -8.50 3.53
CA MET A 86 8.25 -8.57 4.67
C MET A 86 8.88 -9.34 5.83
N LYS A 87 9.51 -10.49 5.59
CA LYS A 87 10.24 -11.23 6.64
C LYS A 87 11.36 -10.41 7.27
N ASP A 88 12.11 -9.66 6.46
CA ASP A 88 13.26 -8.88 6.92
C ASP A 88 12.84 -7.61 7.70
N GLN A 89 11.71 -6.98 7.33
CA GLN A 89 11.28 -5.69 7.90
C GLN A 89 10.16 -5.83 8.93
N LEU A 90 9.39 -6.92 8.87
CA LEU A 90 8.21 -7.18 9.70
C LEU A 90 8.35 -8.56 10.37
N PRO A 91 9.35 -8.76 11.24
CA PRO A 91 9.63 -10.07 11.82
C PRO A 91 8.49 -10.60 12.68
N ASN A 92 7.64 -9.74 13.24
CA ASN A 92 6.52 -10.14 14.08
C ASN A 92 5.33 -10.73 13.29
N LEU A 93 5.32 -10.58 11.96
CA LEU A 93 4.27 -11.11 11.07
C LEU A 93 4.51 -12.59 10.65
N PHE A 94 5.65 -13.18 11.02
CA PHE A 94 6.08 -14.54 10.64
C PHE A 94 6.55 -15.34 11.87
#